data_AF-A0A6N9Q8L7-F1
#
_entry.id   AF-A0A6N9Q8L7-F1
#
_cell.length_a   1.000
_cell.length_b   1.000
_cell.length_c   1.000
_cell.angle_alpha   90.00
_cell.angle_beta   90.00
_cell.angle_gamma   90.00
#
_symmetry.space_group_name_H-M   'P 1'
#
loop_
_entity.id
_entity.type
_entity.pdbx_description
1 polymer ?
#
loop_
_entity_poly.entity_id
_entity_poly.type
_entity_poly.pdbx_seq_one_letter_code
_entity_poly.pdbx_strand_id
1 'polypeptide(L)'
;MGHFNENFCDCCVCPMQCVLEQLVDKDINLLISSFPEADLDGTLISVNKFISTIQDSNGDIFRLTVSDICAAGIEEEFNFKLNPIRKSKGECSCIEDPITKLAQSMIGESTSVVLCNSLLTGKIINVGDGIVVMSVVDMGTLNTFVFSSCKIGGFGPPEMTNFNSKGKFHQFKTS
;
A
#
# COMPACT_ATOMS: atom_id res chain seq x y z
N MET A 1 -7.94 13.02 28.91
CA MET A 1 -6.85 12.34 28.18
C MET A 1 -7.40 10.97 27.79
N GLY A 2 -7.72 10.79 26.51
CA GLY A 2 -8.61 9.71 26.05
C GLY A 2 -7.94 8.34 26.04
N HIS A 3 -8.66 7.32 26.49
CA HIS A 3 -8.27 5.92 26.35
C HIS A 3 -8.01 5.57 24.87
N PHE A 4 -6.75 5.31 24.54
CA PHE A 4 -6.26 4.94 23.22
C PHE A 4 -6.31 3.41 23.09
N ASN A 5 -7.29 2.86 22.36
CA ASN A 5 -7.48 1.41 22.24
C ASN A 5 -7.53 0.91 20.78
N GLU A 6 -6.91 1.64 19.85
CA GLU A 6 -6.61 1.12 18.50
C GLU A 6 -5.11 1.27 18.27
N ASN A 7 -4.47 0.17 17.90
CA ASN A 7 -3.04 0.07 17.68
C ASN A 7 -2.73 0.04 16.17
N PHE A 8 -1.46 0.22 15.81
CA PHE A 8 -1.01 0.12 14.42
C PHE A 8 -1.46 -1.16 13.67
N CYS A 9 -1.58 -2.30 14.35
CA CYS A 9 -2.04 -3.53 13.70
C CYS A 9 -3.50 -3.43 13.24
N ASP A 10 -4.36 -2.75 13.99
CA ASP A 10 -5.79 -2.66 13.71
C ASP A 10 -6.10 -1.94 12.39
N CYS A 11 -5.37 -0.86 12.08
CA CYS A 11 -5.61 -0.04 10.88
C CYS A 11 -4.59 -0.23 9.76
N CYS A 12 -3.38 -0.72 10.03
CA CYS A 12 -2.34 -0.82 8.99
C CYS A 12 -2.09 -2.25 8.51
N VAL A 13 -2.14 -3.23 9.42
CA VAL A 13 -1.74 -4.62 9.13
C VAL A 13 -2.97 -5.50 8.87
N CYS A 14 -4.00 -5.41 9.72
CA CYS A 14 -5.23 -6.18 9.58
C CYS A 14 -5.94 -5.91 8.24
N PRO A 15 -6.13 -4.65 7.79
CA PRO A 15 -6.77 -4.41 6.50
C PRO A 15 -5.95 -4.95 5.32
N MET A 16 -4.62 -4.85 5.42
CA MET A 16 -3.72 -5.37 4.39
C MET A 16 -3.78 -6.90 4.32
N GLN A 17 -3.86 -7.58 5.46
CA GLN A 17 -4.09 -9.02 5.48
C GLN A 17 -5.42 -9.38 4.80
N CYS A 18 -6.51 -8.69 5.11
CA CYS A 18 -7.83 -8.98 4.52
C CYS A 18 -7.87 -8.83 3.00
N VAL A 19 -7.10 -7.91 2.41
CA VAL A 19 -7.02 -7.78 0.95
C VAL A 19 -6.11 -8.83 0.33
N LEU A 20 -4.98 -9.18 0.98
CA LEU A 20 -4.09 -10.22 0.51
C LEU A 20 -4.76 -11.61 0.55
N GLU A 21 -5.60 -11.89 1.54
CA GLU A 21 -6.39 -13.13 1.60
C GLU A 21 -7.31 -13.32 0.38
N GLN A 22 -7.74 -12.21 -0.27
CA GLN A 22 -8.53 -12.27 -1.50
C GLN A 22 -7.69 -12.59 -2.75
N LEU A 23 -6.37 -12.51 -2.64
CA LEU A 23 -5.41 -12.75 -3.71
C LEU A 23 -4.72 -14.11 -3.63
N VAL A 24 -5.10 -14.97 -2.69
CA VAL A 24 -4.56 -16.33 -2.60
C VAL A 24 -4.82 -17.09 -3.90
N ASP A 25 -3.84 -17.88 -4.33
CA ASP A 25 -3.78 -18.63 -5.59
C ASP A 25 -3.72 -17.75 -6.85
N LYS A 26 -3.38 -16.45 -6.72
CA LYS A 26 -3.19 -15.53 -7.86
C LYS A 26 -1.73 -15.12 -8.00
N ASP A 27 -1.34 -14.84 -9.24
CA ASP A 27 -0.08 -14.19 -9.56
C ASP A 27 -0.19 -12.70 -9.24
N ILE A 28 0.72 -12.21 -8.41
CA ILE A 28 0.72 -10.85 -7.90
C ILE A 28 2.11 -10.24 -7.94
N ASN A 29 2.14 -8.91 -7.94
CA ASN A 29 3.33 -8.08 -7.74
C ASN A 29 3.27 -7.47 -6.33
N LEU A 30 4.33 -7.59 -5.54
CA LEU A 30 4.40 -7.03 -4.19
C LEU A 30 5.49 -5.98 -4.09
N LEU A 31 5.14 -4.81 -3.55
CA LEU A 31 6.10 -3.78 -3.14
C LEU A 31 6.33 -3.87 -1.63
N ILE A 32 7.58 -4.05 -1.22
CA ILE A 32 7.94 -4.41 0.16
C ILE A 32 8.92 -3.39 0.74
N SER A 33 8.65 -2.84 1.92
CA SER A 33 9.48 -1.76 2.51
C SER A 33 10.91 -2.18 2.87
N SER A 34 11.10 -3.47 3.17
CA SER A 34 12.34 -4.03 3.69
C SER A 34 13.19 -4.73 2.61
N PHE A 35 12.75 -4.70 1.35
CA PHE A 35 13.43 -5.37 0.24
C PHE A 35 14.20 -4.34 -0.61
N PRO A 36 15.45 -4.63 -1.02
CA PRO A 36 16.28 -3.68 -1.78
C PRO A 36 15.91 -3.58 -3.26
N GLU A 37 15.29 -4.64 -3.82
CA GLU A 37 14.65 -4.60 -5.14
C GLU A 37 13.20 -4.19 -4.95
N ALA A 38 12.70 -3.32 -5.83
CA ALA A 38 11.44 -2.63 -5.60
C ALA A 38 10.26 -3.61 -5.49
N ASP A 39 10.23 -4.66 -6.31
CA ASP A 39 9.04 -5.47 -6.47
C ASP A 39 9.37 -6.98 -6.46
N LEU A 40 8.49 -7.79 -5.87
CA LEU A 40 8.54 -9.25 -5.86
C LEU A 40 7.31 -9.81 -6.57
N ASP A 41 7.54 -10.51 -7.68
CA ASP A 41 6.50 -11.17 -8.47
C ASP A 41 6.39 -12.65 -8.12
N GLY A 42 5.16 -13.15 -8.07
CA GLY A 42 4.91 -14.58 -7.87
C GLY A 42 3.49 -14.92 -7.48
N THR A 43 3.24 -16.22 -7.29
CA THR A 43 1.93 -16.72 -6.86
C THR A 43 1.80 -16.64 -5.34
N LEU A 44 0.75 -15.96 -4.86
CA LEU A 44 0.45 -15.88 -3.44
C LEU A 44 -0.17 -17.19 -2.94
N ILE A 45 0.61 -18.00 -2.25
CA ILE A 45 0.21 -19.34 -1.79
C ILE A 45 -0.68 -19.28 -0.55
N SER A 46 -0.39 -18.38 0.39
CA SER A 46 -1.19 -18.26 1.61
C SER A 46 -0.94 -16.95 2.33
N VAL A 47 -1.94 -16.55 3.13
CA VAL A 47 -1.84 -15.44 4.08
C VAL A 47 -2.42 -15.94 5.40
N ASN A 48 -1.59 -16.00 6.45
CA ASN A 48 -2.03 -16.51 7.74
C ASN A 48 -1.22 -15.88 8.88
N LYS A 49 -1.89 -15.46 9.95
CA LYS A 49 -1.26 -14.85 11.14
C LYS A 49 -0.26 -13.74 10.77
N PHE A 50 -0.66 -12.84 9.86
CA PHE A 50 0.15 -11.71 9.38
C PHE A 50 1.43 -12.12 8.62
N ILE A 51 1.49 -13.34 8.10
CA ILE A 51 2.57 -13.81 7.22
C ILE A 51 1.98 -14.20 5.86
N SER A 52 2.54 -13.62 4.79
CA SER A 52 2.25 -13.98 3.41
C SER A 52 3.33 -14.90 2.88
N THR A 53 2.93 -15.98 2.20
CA THR A 53 3.83 -16.91 1.52
C THR A 53 3.66 -16.78 0.02
N ILE A 54 4.72 -16.45 -0.69
CA ILE A 54 4.73 -16.27 -2.14
C ILE A 54 5.76 -17.21 -2.76
N GLN A 55 5.41 -17.78 -3.91
CA GLN A 55 6.31 -18.57 -4.74
C GLN A 55 6.67 -17.74 -5.98
N ASP A 56 7.96 -17.48 -6.19
CA ASP A 56 8.41 -16.76 -7.38
C ASP A 56 8.40 -17.66 -8.63
N SER A 57 8.75 -17.08 -9.78
CA SER A 57 8.83 -17.81 -11.05
C SER A 57 9.93 -18.88 -11.11
N ASN A 58 10.92 -18.83 -10.21
CA ASN A 58 11.97 -19.85 -10.08
C ASN A 58 11.54 -21.01 -9.17
N GLY A 59 10.39 -20.89 -8.51
CA GLY A 59 9.86 -21.86 -7.55
C GLY A 59 10.36 -21.63 -6.11
N ASP A 60 11.10 -20.55 -5.85
CA ASP A 60 11.58 -20.18 -4.53
C ASP A 60 10.44 -19.64 -3.66
N ILE A 61 10.48 -19.96 -2.36
CA ILE A 61 9.43 -19.61 -1.42
C ILE A 61 9.89 -18.48 -0.50
N PHE A 62 9.21 -17.33 -0.58
CA PHE A 62 9.41 -16.20 0.30
C PHE A 62 8.29 -16.13 1.34
N ARG A 63 8.66 -15.77 2.57
CA ARG A 63 7.73 -15.55 3.69
C ARG A 63 7.91 -14.13 4.19
N LEU A 64 6.85 -13.33 4.03
CA LEU A 64 6.89 -11.89 4.24
C LEU A 64 5.92 -11.53 5.36
N THR A 65 6.32 -10.56 6.19
CA THR A 65 5.38 -9.99 7.15
C THR A 65 4.40 -9.08 6.40
N VAL A 66 3.11 -9.19 6.70
CA VAL A 66 2.09 -8.30 6.09
C VAL A 66 2.39 -6.84 6.40
N SER A 67 3.00 -6.55 7.56
CA SER A 67 3.43 -5.20 7.95
C SER A 67 4.52 -4.59 7.05
N ASP A 68 5.30 -5.41 6.34
CA ASP A 68 6.32 -4.94 5.39
C ASP A 68 5.77 -4.75 3.98
N ILE A 69 4.60 -5.31 3.68
CA ILE A 69 3.98 -5.18 2.35
C ILE A 69 3.34 -3.79 2.27
N CYS A 70 3.81 -3.01 1.31
CA CYS A 70 3.32 -1.67 1.07
C CYS A 70 2.19 -1.66 0.04
N ALA A 71 2.37 -2.44 -1.04
CA ALA A 71 1.37 -2.62 -2.08
C ALA A 71 1.31 -4.07 -2.55
N ALA A 72 0.15 -4.44 -3.08
CA ALA A 72 -0.03 -5.64 -3.89
C ALA A 72 -0.75 -5.26 -5.19
N GLY A 73 -0.24 -5.74 -6.32
CA GLY A 73 -0.77 -5.53 -7.65
C GLY A 73 -1.17 -6.84 -8.32
N ILE A 74 -2.17 -6.77 -9.19
CA ILE A 74 -2.57 -7.86 -10.07
C ILE A 74 -2.80 -7.33 -11.49
N GLU A 75 -2.38 -8.11 -12.49
CA GLU A 75 -2.50 -7.79 -13.91
C GLU A 75 -3.92 -8.07 -14.46
N GLU A 76 -4.93 -7.58 -13.75
CA GLU A 76 -6.32 -7.59 -14.19
C GLU A 76 -7.14 -6.52 -13.47
N GLU A 77 -8.35 -6.24 -13.97
CA GLU A 77 -9.34 -5.50 -13.19
C GLU A 77 -9.82 -6.37 -12.02
N PHE A 78 -9.59 -5.92 -10.79
CA PHE A 78 -9.96 -6.66 -9.60
C PHE A 78 -10.79 -5.82 -8.63
N ASN A 79 -11.98 -6.34 -8.27
CA ASN A 79 -12.86 -5.66 -7.32
C ASN A 79 -12.64 -6.15 -5.89
N PHE A 80 -11.75 -5.47 -5.17
CA PHE A 80 -11.47 -5.76 -3.77
C PHE A 80 -12.69 -5.48 -2.88
N LYS A 81 -13.03 -6.45 -2.03
CA LYS A 81 -14.00 -6.26 -0.94
C LYS A 81 -13.30 -5.58 0.22
N LEU A 82 -13.49 -4.28 0.33
CA LEU A 82 -12.88 -3.46 1.39
C LEU A 82 -13.80 -3.34 2.60
N ASN A 83 -13.19 -3.26 3.78
CA ASN A 83 -13.92 -2.85 4.98
C ASN A 83 -14.34 -1.38 4.85
N PRO A 84 -15.53 -0.99 5.33
CA PRO A 84 -15.96 0.40 5.31
C PRO A 84 -15.05 1.23 6.22
N ILE A 85 -14.68 2.43 5.77
CA ILE A 85 -13.86 3.37 6.55
C ILE A 85 -14.53 3.64 7.89
N ARG A 86 -13.78 3.44 8.98
CA ARG A 86 -14.26 3.70 10.33
C ARG A 86 -13.63 4.98 10.87
N LYS A 87 -14.24 5.53 11.92
CA LYS A 87 -13.62 6.61 12.66
C LYS A 87 -12.65 5.99 13.64
N SER A 88 -11.36 6.09 13.35
CA SER A 88 -10.33 5.54 14.21
C SER A 88 -10.13 6.38 15.48
N LYS A 89 -9.61 5.72 16.50
CA LYS A 89 -9.08 6.30 17.74
C LYS A 89 -7.59 5.94 17.84
N GLY A 90 -6.92 6.32 18.92
CA GLY A 90 -5.54 5.85 19.13
C GLY A 90 -4.55 6.35 18.07
N GLU A 91 -3.57 5.51 17.78
CA GLU A 91 -2.53 5.79 16.78
C GLU A 91 -3.08 5.89 15.36
N CYS A 92 -4.10 5.08 15.05
CA CYS A 92 -4.75 5.06 13.75
C CYS A 92 -5.34 6.43 13.38
N SER A 93 -5.84 7.18 14.37
CA SER A 93 -6.40 8.53 14.17
C SER A 93 -5.41 9.56 13.60
N CYS A 94 -4.10 9.35 13.77
CA CYS A 94 -3.07 10.26 13.26
C CYS A 94 -2.17 9.66 12.17
N ILE A 95 -2.11 8.32 12.05
CA ILE A 95 -1.26 7.65 11.05
C ILE A 95 -2.07 7.29 9.79
N GLU A 96 -3.22 6.65 9.96
CA GLU A 96 -3.99 6.08 8.85
C GLU A 96 -5.12 7.02 8.41
N ASP A 97 -5.93 7.46 9.37
CA ASP A 97 -7.17 8.22 9.17
C ASP A 97 -7.00 9.44 8.24
N PRO A 98 -5.95 10.28 8.38
CA PRO A 98 -5.79 11.46 7.55
C PRO A 98 -5.58 11.12 6.07
N ILE A 99 -4.72 10.13 5.78
CA ILE A 99 -4.38 9.72 4.42
C ILE A 99 -5.55 8.97 3.79
N THR A 100 -6.23 8.09 4.53
CA THR A 100 -7.40 7.37 4.01
C THR A 100 -8.53 8.33 3.64
N LYS A 101 -8.82 9.33 4.48
CA LYS A 101 -9.84 10.35 4.16
C LYS A 101 -9.45 11.23 2.98
N LEU A 102 -8.18 11.59 2.88
CA LEU A 102 -7.66 12.32 1.72
C LEU A 102 -7.85 11.49 0.44
N ALA A 103 -7.40 10.24 0.44
CA ALA A 103 -7.57 9.33 -0.69
C ALA A 103 -9.04 9.14 -1.07
N GLN A 104 -9.94 9.03 -0.08
CA GLN A 104 -11.38 8.91 -0.30
C GLN A 104 -11.94 10.12 -1.05
N SER A 105 -11.47 11.33 -0.75
CA SER A 105 -11.89 12.55 -1.47
C SER A 105 -11.39 12.60 -2.91
N MET A 106 -10.35 11.83 -3.23
CA MET A 106 -9.69 11.77 -4.54
C MET A 106 -10.16 10.58 -5.39
N ILE A 107 -11.20 9.85 -4.98
CA ILE A 107 -11.76 8.76 -5.79
C ILE A 107 -12.20 9.32 -7.15
N GLY A 108 -11.71 8.69 -8.22
CA GLY A 108 -11.92 9.11 -9.60
C GLY A 108 -10.81 10.01 -10.16
N GLU A 109 -9.89 10.49 -9.33
CA GLU A 109 -8.77 11.34 -9.76
C GLU A 109 -7.55 10.50 -10.17
N SER A 110 -6.82 10.99 -11.16
CA SER A 110 -5.49 10.49 -11.51
C SER A 110 -4.43 11.23 -10.70
N THR A 111 -3.61 10.49 -9.95
CA THR A 111 -2.60 11.04 -9.05
C THR A 111 -1.39 10.11 -8.98
N SER A 112 -0.25 10.66 -8.57
CA SER A 112 0.91 9.85 -8.19
C SER A 112 0.91 9.63 -6.68
N VAL A 113 1.20 8.40 -6.25
CA VAL A 113 1.29 8.00 -4.84
C VAL A 113 2.74 7.65 -4.52
N VAL A 114 3.28 8.31 -3.49
CA VAL A 114 4.60 8.00 -2.94
C VAL A 114 4.42 6.88 -1.93
N LEU A 115 5.05 5.73 -2.18
CA LEU A 115 4.90 4.53 -1.35
C LEU A 115 6.21 3.77 -1.24
N CYS A 116 6.70 3.56 -0.02
CA CYS A 116 7.91 2.77 0.25
C CYS A 116 9.12 3.13 -0.64
N ASN A 117 9.36 4.43 -0.83
CA ASN A 117 10.40 5.02 -1.68
C ASN A 117 10.20 4.83 -3.19
N SER A 118 9.09 4.24 -3.61
CA SER A 118 8.64 4.15 -4.99
C SER A 118 7.56 5.19 -5.28
N LEU A 119 7.31 5.41 -6.56
CA LEU A 119 6.30 6.31 -7.06
C LEU A 119 5.43 5.57 -8.08
N LEU A 120 4.12 5.57 -7.85
CA LEU A 120 3.17 4.93 -8.75
C LEU A 120 2.10 5.92 -9.17
N THR A 121 1.86 6.04 -10.47
CA THR A 121 0.81 6.91 -11.02
C THR A 121 -0.36 6.08 -11.50
N GLY A 122 -1.57 6.47 -11.12
CA GLY A 122 -2.78 5.81 -11.56
C GLY A 122 -4.02 6.59 -11.14
N LYS A 123 -5.18 5.96 -11.30
CA LYS A 123 -6.47 6.52 -10.89
C LYS A 123 -6.95 5.82 -9.63
N ILE A 124 -7.32 6.58 -8.60
CA ILE A 124 -7.94 6.00 -7.40
C ILE A 124 -9.34 5.55 -7.76
N ILE A 125 -9.64 4.26 -7.55
CA ILE A 125 -10.93 3.66 -7.92
C ILE A 125 -11.78 3.30 -6.71
N ASN A 126 -11.17 3.02 -5.56
CA ASN A 126 -11.88 2.72 -4.33
C ASN A 126 -10.99 2.98 -3.11
N VAL A 127 -11.62 3.24 -1.95
CA VAL A 127 -10.93 3.42 -0.68
C VAL A 127 -11.76 2.79 0.44
N GLY A 128 -11.10 2.04 1.31
CA GLY A 128 -11.68 1.42 2.48
C GLY A 128 -10.82 1.67 3.71
N ASP A 129 -11.20 1.05 4.82
CA ASP A 129 -10.48 1.12 6.09
C ASP A 129 -9.01 0.72 5.89
N GLY A 130 -8.07 1.66 6.04
CA GLY A 130 -6.64 1.42 5.87
C GLY A 130 -6.14 1.10 4.45
N ILE A 131 -7.01 1.09 3.43
CA ILE A 131 -6.68 0.61 2.08
C ILE A 131 -7.10 1.60 1.00
N VAL A 132 -6.17 1.89 0.09
CA VAL A 132 -6.43 2.61 -1.16
C VAL A 132 -6.31 1.63 -2.33
N VAL A 133 -7.22 1.72 -3.30
CA VAL A 133 -7.20 0.92 -4.53
C VAL A 133 -7.01 1.84 -5.73
N MET A 134 -6.02 1.55 -6.58
CA MET A 134 -5.79 2.28 -7.81
C MET A 134 -5.80 1.36 -9.03
N SER A 135 -6.35 1.88 -10.12
CA SER A 135 -6.11 1.32 -11.45
C SER A 135 -4.91 2.01 -12.08
N VAL A 136 -3.95 1.22 -12.56
CA VAL A 136 -2.74 1.69 -13.24
C VAL A 136 -2.75 1.07 -14.64
N VAL A 137 -2.52 1.87 -15.67
CA VAL A 137 -2.33 1.35 -17.02
C VAL A 137 -0.84 1.35 -17.29
N ASP A 138 -0.25 0.16 -17.44
CA ASP A 138 1.15 0.00 -17.79
C ASP A 138 1.26 -0.78 -19.11
N MET A 139 1.98 -0.22 -20.07
CA MET A 139 2.19 -0.79 -21.41
C MET A 139 0.91 -1.25 -22.15
N GLY A 140 -0.25 -0.67 -21.82
CA GLY A 140 -1.55 -1.01 -22.39
C GLY A 140 -2.34 -2.07 -21.62
N THR A 141 -1.76 -2.66 -20.57
CA THR A 141 -2.46 -3.55 -19.65
C THR A 141 -2.98 -2.78 -18.44
N LEU A 142 -4.21 -3.11 -18.02
CA LEU A 142 -4.83 -2.56 -16.82
C LEU A 142 -4.46 -3.42 -15.61
N ASN A 143 -3.77 -2.80 -14.66
CA ASN A 143 -3.38 -3.38 -13.39
C ASN A 143 -4.22 -2.79 -12.26
N THR A 144 -4.59 -3.62 -11.28
CA THR A 144 -5.23 -3.15 -10.05
C THR A 144 -4.25 -3.28 -8.90
N PHE A 145 -3.98 -2.18 -8.21
CA PHE A 145 -3.11 -2.13 -7.05
C PHE A 145 -3.88 -1.76 -5.79
N VAL A 146 -3.52 -2.39 -4.67
CA VAL A 146 -3.94 -2.02 -3.32
C VAL A 146 -2.75 -1.53 -2.52
N PHE A 147 -2.96 -0.50 -1.71
CA PHE A 147 -1.95 0.11 -0.85
C PHE A 147 -2.44 0.16 0.59
N SER A 148 -1.53 -0.09 1.53
CA SER A 148 -1.78 0.30 2.92
C SER A 148 -1.66 1.82 3.04
N SER A 149 -2.70 2.50 3.50
CA SER A 149 -2.69 3.95 3.74
C SER A 149 -1.55 4.37 4.68
N CYS A 150 -1.17 3.50 5.62
CA CYS A 150 -0.06 3.75 6.55
C CYS A 150 1.33 3.74 5.90
N LYS A 151 1.43 3.28 4.65
CA LYS A 151 2.68 3.22 3.87
C LYS A 151 2.76 4.29 2.79
N ILE A 152 1.68 5.07 2.62
CA ILE A 152 1.65 6.21 1.70
C ILE A 152 2.35 7.39 2.37
N GLY A 153 3.43 7.86 1.75
CA GLY A 153 4.15 9.08 2.16
C GLY A 153 3.48 10.36 1.67
N GLY A 154 2.65 10.29 0.63
CA GLY A 154 1.88 11.41 0.13
C GLY A 154 1.36 11.21 -1.30
N PHE A 155 0.57 12.19 -1.75
CA PHE A 155 0.04 12.28 -3.11
C PHE A 155 0.71 13.43 -3.86
N GLY A 156 0.91 13.24 -5.15
CA GLY A 156 1.54 14.21 -6.05
C GLY A 156 0.79 14.34 -7.38
N PRO A 157 1.19 15.33 -8.21
CA PRO A 157 0.65 15.46 -9.56
C PRO A 157 1.02 14.22 -10.40
N PRO A 158 0.15 13.77 -11.34
CA PRO A 158 0.35 12.54 -12.11
C PRO A 158 1.60 12.52 -12.99
N GLU A 159 2.18 13.68 -13.29
CA GLU A 159 3.41 13.83 -14.09
C GLU A 159 4.70 13.77 -13.24
N MET A 160 4.60 13.42 -11.96
CA MET A 160 5.77 13.33 -11.11
C MET A 160 6.62 12.12 -11.55
N THR A 161 7.84 12.38 -12.03
CA THR A 161 8.74 11.35 -12.60
C THR A 161 10.02 11.15 -11.81
N ASN A 162 10.27 11.98 -10.77
CA ASN A 162 11.53 11.95 -10.03
C ASN A 162 11.32 12.33 -8.56
N PHE A 163 11.10 11.35 -7.69
CA PHE A 163 11.31 11.53 -6.25
C PHE A 163 12.81 11.39 -5.95
N ASN A 164 13.62 12.35 -6.39
CA ASN A 164 15.02 12.41 -5.99
C ASN A 164 15.08 12.81 -4.51
N SER A 165 15.38 11.86 -3.62
CA SER A 165 15.69 12.10 -2.19
C SER A 165 16.99 12.91 -1.97
N LYS A 166 17.44 13.69 -2.95
CA LYS A 166 18.55 14.64 -2.83
C LYS A 166 18.10 15.93 -2.13
N GLY A 167 17.37 15.80 -1.04
CA GLY A 167 17.33 16.86 -0.04
C GLY A 167 18.72 16.93 0.58
N LYS A 168 19.55 17.89 0.18
CA LYS A 168 20.68 18.29 1.02
C LYS A 168 20.06 18.73 2.35
N PHE A 169 20.15 17.89 3.37
CA PHE A 169 19.98 18.36 4.73
C PHE A 169 20.96 19.51 4.90
N HIS A 170 20.46 20.75 4.95
CA HIS A 170 21.27 21.84 5.43
C HIS A 170 21.64 21.45 6.86
N GLN A 171 22.92 21.15 7.08
CA GLN A 171 23.45 20.98 8.42
C GLN A 171 23.00 22.20 9.21
N PHE A 172 22.11 21.99 10.18
CA PHE A 172 21.73 23.04 11.11
C PHE A 172 23.03 23.52 11.75
N LYS A 173 23.41 24.78 11.48
CA LYS A 173 24.51 25.40 12.21
C LYS A 173 24.09 25.39 13.67
N THR A 174 24.76 24.57 14.47
CA THR A 174 24.73 24.69 15.92
C THR A 174 25.26 26.08 16.26
N SER A 175 24.37 26.96 16.73
CA SER A 175 24.75 28.21 17.41
C SER A 175 25.08 27.92 18.86
#